data_AF-A0A6L6F1L5-F1
#
_entry.id   AF-A0A6L6F1L5-F1
#
_cell.length_a   1.000
_cell.length_b   1.000
_cell.length_c   1.000
_cell.angle_alpha   90.00
_cell.angle_beta   90.00
_cell.angle_gamma   90.00
#
_symmetry.space_group_name_H-M   'P 1'
#
loop_
_entity.id
_entity.type
_entity.pdbx_description
1 polymer ?
#
loop_
_entity_poly.entity_id
_entity_poly.type
_entity_poly.pdbx_seq_one_letter_code
_entity_poly.pdbx_strand_id
1 'polypeptide(L)'
;MFLAFFASIYVMMSGADPTSFTEPLSHFTAFYFALTVLATVGFGDITPVSDGARFACMIQMAIDIVFIAAMIRVVSSAAQKSSAFKAAKAKGSSNTLMTDL
;
A
#
# COMPACT_ATOMS: atom_id res chain seq x y z
N MET A 1 7.01 -6.00 5.43
CA MET A 1 6.39 -6.39 6.72
C MET A 1 4.88 -6.56 6.57
N PHE A 2 4.13 -5.57 6.06
CA PHE A 2 2.68 -5.66 5.85
C PHE A 2 2.23 -6.89 5.03
N LEU A 3 2.77 -7.07 3.82
CA LEU A 3 2.42 -8.20 2.95
C LEU A 3 2.76 -9.57 3.56
N ALA A 4 3.89 -9.67 4.26
CA ALA A 4 4.31 -10.92 4.90
C ALA A 4 3.36 -11.31 6.05
N PHE A 5 2.83 -10.33 6.78
CA PHE A 5 1.84 -10.55 7.83
C PHE A 5 0.54 -11.14 7.26
N PHE A 6 0.00 -10.54 6.19
CA PHE A 6 -1.19 -11.08 5.51
C PHE A 6 -0.92 -12.44 4.85
N ALA A 7 0.23 -12.61 4.21
CA ALA A 7 0.62 -13.90 3.63
C ALA A 7 0.66 -15.01 4.70
N SER A 8 1.22 -14.74 5.88
CA SER A 8 1.22 -15.69 7.00
C SER A 8 -0.20 -16.03 7.47
N ILE A 9 -1.11 -15.06 7.54
CA ILE A 9 -2.52 -15.31 7.87
C ILE A 9 -3.14 -16.24 6.82
N TYR A 10 -2.97 -15.96 5.54
CA TYR A 10 -3.55 -16.78 4.48
C TYR A 10 -2.98 -18.21 4.43
N VAL A 11 -1.68 -18.38 4.68
CA VAL A 11 -1.09 -19.73 4.83
C VAL A 11 -1.69 -20.45 6.03
N MET A 12 -1.87 -19.77 7.17
CA MET A 12 -2.50 -20.36 8.35
C MET A 12 -3.94 -20.80 8.06
N MET A 13 -4.71 -19.98 7.34
CA MET A 13 -6.09 -20.30 6.95
C MET A 13 -6.15 -21.46 5.96
N SER A 14 -5.29 -21.45 4.95
CA SER A 14 -5.20 -22.54 3.98
C SER A 14 -4.72 -23.85 4.61
N GLY A 15 -3.89 -23.79 5.65
CA GLY A 15 -3.45 -24.97 6.42
C GLY A 15 -4.53 -25.50 7.37
N ALA A 16 -5.41 -24.64 7.89
CA ALA A 16 -6.54 -25.04 8.71
C ALA A 16 -7.67 -25.67 7.89
N ASP A 17 -7.94 -25.11 6.71
CA ASP A 17 -8.92 -25.62 5.76
C ASP A 17 -8.42 -25.47 4.32
N PRO A 18 -8.05 -26.57 3.64
CA PRO A 18 -7.60 -26.55 2.25
C PRO A 18 -8.65 -26.02 1.26
N THR A 19 -9.92 -25.95 1.64
CA THR A 19 -11.02 -25.41 0.82
C THR A 19 -11.23 -23.91 0.99
N SER A 20 -10.43 -23.25 1.84
CA SER A 20 -10.53 -21.79 2.06
C SER A 20 -10.16 -20.97 0.83
N PHE A 21 -9.35 -21.52 -0.06
CA PHE A 21 -8.91 -20.90 -1.31
C PHE A 21 -9.10 -21.87 -2.48
N THR A 22 -9.03 -21.35 -3.70
CA THR A 22 -9.09 -22.17 -4.93
C THR A 22 -7.98 -23.21 -5.03
N GLU A 23 -6.81 -22.92 -4.44
CA GLU A 23 -5.68 -23.83 -4.33
C GLU A 23 -5.00 -23.70 -2.95
N PRO A 24 -4.32 -24.76 -2.47
CA PRO A 24 -3.53 -24.70 -1.24
C PRO A 24 -2.42 -23.64 -1.32
N LEU A 25 -2.34 -22.79 -0.31
CA LEU A 25 -1.38 -21.69 -0.29
C LEU A 25 -0.05 -22.08 0.36
N SER A 26 1.02 -21.88 -0.39
CA SER A 26 2.39 -21.82 0.12
C SER A 26 2.72 -20.39 0.57
N HIS A 27 3.83 -20.19 1.29
CA HIS A 27 4.30 -18.85 1.66
C HIS A 27 4.46 -17.91 0.46
N PHE A 28 4.91 -18.44 -0.68
CA PHE A 28 5.12 -17.65 -1.89
C PHE A 28 3.79 -17.33 -2.60
N THR A 29 2.89 -18.31 -2.74
CA THR A 29 1.59 -18.09 -3.39
C THR A 29 0.65 -17.22 -2.54
N ALA A 30 0.71 -17.32 -1.21
CA ALA A 30 0.02 -16.40 -0.31
C ALA A 30 0.56 -14.97 -0.40
N PHE A 31 1.89 -14.81 -0.53
CA PHE A 31 2.50 -13.49 -0.74
C PHE A 31 2.10 -12.89 -2.09
N TYR A 32 2.08 -13.71 -3.14
CA TYR A 32 1.61 -13.31 -4.45
C TYR A 32 0.15 -12.84 -4.40
N PHE A 33 -0.75 -13.62 -3.77
CA PHE A 33 -2.14 -13.22 -3.58
C PHE A 33 -2.27 -11.90 -2.79
N ALA A 34 -1.57 -11.78 -1.66
CA ALA A 34 -1.57 -10.55 -0.86
C ALA A 34 -1.07 -9.33 -1.68
N LEU A 35 -0.02 -9.53 -2.49
CA LEU A 35 0.53 -8.49 -3.36
C LEU A 35 -0.44 -8.09 -4.47
N THR A 36 -1.14 -9.04 -5.10
CA THR A 36 -2.09 -8.74 -6.18
C THR A 36 -3.34 -8.04 -5.69
N VAL A 37 -3.77 -8.33 -4.46
CA VAL A 37 -4.84 -7.58 -3.75
C VAL A 37 -4.38 -6.15 -3.45
N LEU A 38 -3.18 -5.98 -2.87
CA LEU A 38 -2.62 -4.64 -2.58
C LEU A 38 -2.45 -3.81 -3.86
N ALA A 39 -1.97 -4.44 -4.93
CA ALA A 39 -1.80 -3.80 -6.23
C ALA A 39 -3.13 -3.61 -6.98
N THR A 40 -4.25 -4.12 -6.45
CA THR A 40 -5.57 -4.11 -7.09
C THR A 40 -5.60 -4.77 -8.47
N VAL A 41 -4.67 -5.69 -8.74
CA VAL A 41 -4.53 -6.39 -10.04
C VAL A 41 -5.55 -7.52 -10.14
N GLY A 42 -5.63 -8.36 -9.10
CA GLY A 42 -6.64 -9.44 -9.00
C GLY A 42 -6.71 -10.38 -10.21
N PHE A 43 -5.62 -11.06 -10.54
CA PHE A 43 -5.57 -12.00 -11.69
C PHE A 43 -6.64 -13.10 -11.64
N GLY A 44 -7.14 -13.45 -10.44
CA GLY A 44 -8.26 -14.38 -10.25
C GLY A 44 -7.87 -15.86 -10.30
N ASP A 45 -6.59 -16.17 -10.40
CA ASP A 45 -6.02 -17.51 -10.27
C ASP A 45 -6.15 -18.04 -8.83
N ILE A 46 -5.86 -17.18 -7.85
CA ILE A 46 -6.06 -17.46 -6.42
C ILE A 46 -7.21 -16.60 -5.91
N THR A 47 -8.27 -17.23 -5.40
CA THR A 47 -9.41 -16.50 -4.81
C THR A 47 -9.87 -17.10 -3.49
N PRO A 48 -10.34 -16.28 -2.54
CA PRO A 48 -10.88 -16.75 -1.28
C PRO A 48 -12.28 -17.34 -1.49
N VAL A 49 -12.44 -18.60 -1.10
CA VAL A 49 -13.69 -19.36 -1.25
C VAL A 49 -14.48 -19.38 0.05
N SER A 50 -13.81 -19.59 1.19
CA SER A 50 -14.46 -19.61 2.50
C SER A 50 -14.83 -18.21 2.98
N ASP A 51 -15.89 -18.11 3.80
CA ASP A 51 -16.33 -16.85 4.38
C ASP A 51 -15.26 -16.21 5.26
N GLY A 52 -14.48 -17.03 5.98
CA GLY A 52 -13.32 -16.56 6.74
C GLY A 52 -12.26 -15.93 5.84
N ALA A 53 -11.88 -16.59 4.75
CA ALA A 53 -10.86 -16.08 3.83
C ALA A 53 -11.33 -14.80 3.13
N ARG A 54 -12.62 -14.73 2.77
CA ARG A 54 -13.24 -13.53 2.22
C ARG A 54 -13.21 -12.37 3.21
N PHE A 55 -13.55 -12.62 4.47
CA PHE A 55 -13.51 -11.61 5.52
C PHE A 55 -12.08 -11.08 5.76
N ALA A 56 -11.08 -11.97 5.82
CA ALA A 56 -9.68 -11.58 5.91
C ALA A 56 -9.24 -10.73 4.71
N CYS A 57 -9.64 -11.10 3.49
CA CYS A 57 -9.38 -10.34 2.27
C CYS A 57 -10.04 -8.95 2.31
N MET A 58 -11.28 -8.84 2.77
CA MET A 58 -11.98 -7.55 2.93
C MET A 58 -11.27 -6.63 3.92
N ILE A 59 -10.75 -7.18 5.02
CA ILE A 59 -9.95 -6.41 5.99
C ILE A 59 -8.66 -5.91 5.33
N GLN A 60 -7.98 -6.75 4.54
CA GLN A 60 -6.78 -6.32 3.81
C GLN A 60 -7.09 -5.14 2.89
N MET A 61 -8.15 -5.24 2.07
CA MET A 61 -8.57 -4.18 1.16
C MET A 61 -8.86 -2.86 1.88
N ALA A 62 -9.52 -2.90 3.05
CA ALA A 62 -9.79 -1.70 3.83
C ALA A 62 -8.49 -1.02 4.32
N ILE A 63 -7.50 -1.82 4.74
CA ILE A 63 -6.19 -1.30 5.17
C ILE A 63 -5.38 -0.78 3.99
N ASP A 64 -5.46 -1.42 2.82
CA ASP A 64 -4.77 -1.02 1.60
C ASP A 64 -5.18 0.39 1.16
N ILE A 65 -6.46 0.75 1.29
CA ILE A 65 -6.95 2.11 1.03
C ILE A 65 -6.25 3.15 1.92
N VAL A 66 -6.13 2.85 3.21
CA VAL A 66 -5.44 3.74 4.17
C VAL A 66 -3.95 3.81 3.86
N PHE A 67 -3.34 2.68 3.49
CA PHE A 67 -1.93 2.60 3.13
C PHE A 67 -1.60 3.43 1.89
N ILE A 68 -2.41 3.34 0.84
CA ILE A 68 -2.26 4.13 -0.39
C ILE A 68 -2.43 5.63 -0.08
N ALA A 69 -3.43 6.01 0.71
CA ALA A 69 -3.61 7.40 1.13
C ALA A 69 -2.41 7.95 1.91
N ALA A 70 -1.81 7.14 2.80
CA ALA A 70 -0.60 7.49 3.52
C ALA A 70 0.61 7.63 2.58
N MET A 71 0.77 6.72 1.62
CA MET A 71 1.83 6.78 0.61
C MET A 71 1.77 8.08 -0.20
N ILE A 72 0.59 8.47 -0.67
CA ILE A 72 0.40 9.72 -1.40
C ILE A 72 0.83 10.93 -0.54
N ARG A 73 0.49 10.95 0.75
CA ARG A 73 0.91 12.02 1.67
C ARG A 73 2.42 12.07 1.88
N VAL A 74 3.08 10.92 2.02
CA VAL A 74 4.54 10.85 2.19
C VAL A 74 5.25 11.38 0.95
N VAL A 75 4.83 10.95 -0.23
CA VAL A 75 5.39 11.43 -1.52
C VAL A 75 5.15 12.92 -1.69
N SER A 76 3.93 13.39 -1.36
CA SER A 76 3.56 14.80 -1.43
C SER A 76 4.33 15.67 -0.44
N SER A 77 4.59 15.19 0.78
CA SER A 77 5.39 15.87 1.81
C SER A 77 6.84 16.07 1.35
N ALA A 78 7.44 15.04 0.72
CA ALA A 78 8.76 15.16 0.13
C ALA A 78 8.78 16.17 -1.05
N ALA A 79 7.73 16.20 -1.87
CA ALA A 79 7.59 17.17 -2.95
C ALA A 79 7.41 18.62 -2.44
N GLN A 80 6.64 18.82 -1.38
CA GLN A 80 6.39 20.15 -0.78
C GLN A 80 7.63 20.73 -0.11
N LYS A 81 8.50 19.90 0.50
CA LYS A 81 9.79 20.37 1.03
C LYS A 81 10.67 20.98 -0.07
N SER A 82 10.51 20.55 -1.33
CA SER A 82 11.25 21.10 -2.47
C SER A 82 10.68 22.42 -3.00
N SER A 83 9.39 22.70 -2.83
CA SER A 83 8.77 23.97 -3.27
C SER A 83 8.89 25.09 -2.23
N ALA A 84 8.94 24.77 -0.94
CA ALA A 84 9.19 25.76 0.13
C ALA A 84 10.58 26.42 0.00
N PHE A 85 11.60 25.66 -0.42
CA PHE A 85 12.96 26.20 -0.64
C PHE A 85 13.03 27.12 -1.87
N LYS A 86 12.29 26.81 -2.95
CA LYS A 86 12.20 27.69 -4.13
C LYS A 86 11.48 29.02 -3.81
N ALA A 87 10.42 28.98 -2.99
CA ALA A 87 9.68 30.18 -2.59
C ALA A 87 10.51 31.12 -1.69
N ALA A 88 11.33 30.58 -0.79
CA ALA A 88 12.23 31.38 0.05
C ALA A 88 13.33 32.07 -0.77
N LYS A 89 13.89 31.41 -1.79
CA LYS A 89 14.92 31.99 -2.67
C LYS A 89 14.38 33.12 -3.57
N ALA A 90 13.14 33.00 -4.06
CA ALA A 90 12.50 34.03 -4.87
C ALA A 90 12.23 35.32 -4.09
N LYS A 91 11.88 35.21 -2.80
CA LYS A 91 11.61 36.36 -1.92
C LYS A 91 12.88 37.12 -1.53
N GLY A 92 14.01 36.43 -1.37
CA GLY A 92 15.30 37.05 -1.10
C GLY A 92 15.83 37.91 -2.25
N SER A 93 15.68 37.46 -3.51
CA SER A 93 16.19 38.19 -4.67
C SER A 93 15.42 39.49 -4.98
N SER A 94 14.14 39.57 -4.61
CA SER A 94 13.33 40.77 -4.81
C SER A 94 13.60 41.86 -3.77
N ASN A 95 14.02 41.47 -2.56
CA ASN A 95 14.25 42.43 -1.46
C ASN A 95 15.59 43.17 -1.63
N THR A 96 16.59 42.55 -2.25
CA THR A 96 17.88 43.18 -2.53
C THR A 96 17.81 44.20 -3.67
N LEU A 97 16.94 44.00 -4.67
CA LEU A 97 16.75 44.94 -5.78
C LEU A 97 16.01 46.22 -5.39
N MET A 98 15.37 46.23 -4.23
CA MET A 98 14.56 47.36 -3.73
C MET A 98 15.34 48.24 -2.73
N THR A 99 16.47 47.76 -2.22
CA THR A 99 17.35 48.48 -1.29
C THR A 99 18.47 49.27 -1.96
N ASP A 100 18.67 49.08 -3.28
CA ASP A 100 19.71 49.73 -4.08
C ASP A 100 19.19 50.96 -4.88
N LEU A 101 17.98 51.46 -4.57
CA LEU A 101 17.36 52.69 -5.09
C LEU A 101 17.19 53.71 -3.97
#